data_AF-A0A957SZQ4-F1
#
_entry.id   AF-A0A957SZQ4-F1
#
_cell.length_a   1.000
_cell.length_b   1.000
_cell.length_c   1.000
_cell.angle_alpha   90.00
_cell.angle_beta   90.00
_cell.angle_gamma   90.00
#
_symmetry.space_group_name_H-M   'P 1'
#
loop_
_entity.id
_entity.type
_entity.pdbx_description
1 polymer ?
#
loop_
_entity_poly.entity_id
_entity_poly.type
_entity_poly.pdbx_seq_one_letter_code
_entity_poly.pdbx_strand_id
1 'polypeptide(L)'
;EQGLVTGALSLTPIQHWFFERYQQNLHHFNQSVLLPLEREIEPELLLEAIGFLMTHHDGLRLRFTPSEASWQQQISDPLPDLTLSYFTDHRQATLRPADMLSVFNLAMVAEPQRALDAINQQLQSSLHISHGPLMRLALIQMGPEQDDLLLWVIHHLAVDLVSWRLLIPDLWTVYEQLEQGQTAQLAAKSSSMKAWASWLNDYAHQETLQSELAHWQQVSERAKPLPIDKGDRQAQNTVASAATVEVSLTEAETRALLQDLPAVYHTQINDILLTALALAFAKWTGDQRLVLDLEGHGRESLTDTLDLSRTVGWFTAIYPVCLELSDAARRGQDLGEAIKAIKEQLRQTPNKGIGYG
;
A
#
# COMPACT_ATOMS: atom_id res chain seq x y z
N GLU A 1 -9.72 11.82 -17.74
CA GLU A 1 -8.81 11.58 -18.89
C GLU A 1 -9.03 10.13 -19.34
N GLN A 2 -9.68 9.89 -20.48
CA GLN A 2 -10.06 8.50 -20.87
C GLN A 2 -9.06 7.82 -21.80
N GLY A 3 -8.15 8.60 -22.40
CA GLY A 3 -7.11 8.07 -23.28
C GLY A 3 -5.95 7.41 -22.54
N LEU A 4 -4.97 6.96 -23.30
CA LEU A 4 -3.69 6.49 -22.78
C LEU A 4 -2.90 7.67 -22.19
N VAL A 5 -2.43 7.53 -20.95
CA VAL A 5 -1.56 8.53 -20.31
C VAL A 5 -0.11 8.05 -20.36
N THR A 6 0.80 8.90 -20.85
CA THR A 6 2.24 8.62 -20.91
C THR A 6 3.09 9.85 -20.60
N GLY A 7 4.39 9.63 -20.45
CA GLY A 7 5.41 10.66 -20.30
C GLY A 7 5.76 10.99 -18.85
N ALA A 8 6.66 11.97 -18.69
CA ALA A 8 7.21 12.38 -17.40
C ALA A 8 6.16 13.01 -16.47
N LEU A 9 6.36 12.81 -15.17
CA LEU A 9 5.60 13.44 -14.09
C LEU A 9 6.50 13.63 -12.85
N SER A 10 6.19 14.62 -12.01
CA SER A 10 6.94 14.87 -10.77
C SER A 10 6.73 13.73 -9.77
N LEU A 11 7.75 13.42 -8.96
CA LEU A 11 7.57 12.53 -7.80
C LEU A 11 6.55 13.13 -6.81
N THR A 12 5.72 12.27 -6.23
CA THR A 12 4.83 12.64 -5.12
C THR A 12 5.61 12.60 -3.79
N PRO A 13 5.13 13.25 -2.72
CA PRO A 13 5.79 13.26 -1.41
C PRO A 13 6.20 11.88 -0.89
N ILE A 14 5.32 10.89 -1.00
CA ILE A 14 5.60 9.52 -0.54
C ILE A 14 6.69 8.82 -1.37
N GLN A 15 6.79 9.14 -2.65
CA GLN A 15 7.85 8.62 -3.51
C GLN A 15 9.19 9.31 -3.22
N HIS A 16 9.18 10.61 -2.92
CA HIS A 16 10.36 11.31 -2.38
C HIS A 16 10.85 10.65 -1.09
N TRP A 17 9.94 10.46 -0.11
CA TRP A 17 10.23 9.76 1.14
C TRP A 17 10.87 8.38 0.91
N PHE A 18 10.35 7.59 -0.04
CA PHE A 18 10.91 6.27 -0.36
C PHE A 18 12.37 6.36 -0.83
N PHE A 19 12.66 7.22 -1.81
CA PHE A 19 14.01 7.34 -2.37
C PHE A 19 15.01 8.02 -1.42
N GLU A 20 14.55 8.85 -0.49
CA GLU A 20 15.37 9.44 0.55
C GLU A 20 15.69 8.44 1.67
N ARG A 21 14.70 7.60 2.02
CA ARG A 21 14.82 6.65 3.13
C ARG A 21 15.61 5.40 2.75
N TYR A 22 15.45 4.90 1.53
CA TYR A 22 16.07 3.67 1.07
C TYR A 22 17.12 3.94 0.01
N GLN A 23 18.27 3.25 0.10
CA GLN A 23 19.37 3.37 -0.86
C GLN A 23 19.82 2.02 -1.45
N GLN A 24 19.29 0.92 -0.93
CA GLN A 24 19.64 -0.44 -1.34
C GLN A 24 18.37 -1.24 -1.62
N ASN A 25 18.46 -2.20 -2.53
CA ASN A 25 17.36 -3.11 -2.89
C ASN A 25 16.05 -2.39 -3.24
N LEU A 26 16.14 -1.23 -3.89
CA LEU A 26 14.99 -0.38 -4.28
C LEU A 26 13.98 -1.07 -5.19
N HIS A 27 14.32 -2.23 -5.75
CA HIS A 27 13.45 -3.03 -6.60
C HIS A 27 12.59 -4.03 -5.83
N HIS A 28 12.90 -4.27 -4.55
CA HIS A 28 12.23 -5.25 -3.71
C HIS A 28 11.58 -4.53 -2.52
N PHE A 29 10.56 -3.74 -2.83
CA PHE A 29 9.72 -3.04 -1.87
C PHE A 29 8.28 -3.07 -2.36
N ASN A 30 7.60 -4.17 -2.06
CA ASN A 30 6.38 -4.57 -2.76
C ASN A 30 5.22 -4.74 -1.79
N GLN A 31 4.01 -4.72 -2.35
CA GLN A 31 2.83 -5.33 -1.75
C GLN A 31 2.43 -6.56 -2.57
N SER A 32 1.83 -7.54 -1.91
CA SER A 32 1.34 -8.75 -2.57
C SER A 32 0.09 -9.29 -1.92
N VAL A 33 -0.75 -9.95 -2.73
CA VAL A 33 -1.89 -10.72 -2.28
C VAL A 33 -1.80 -12.16 -2.79
N LEU A 34 -2.27 -13.10 -1.99
CA LEU A 34 -2.45 -14.49 -2.38
C LEU A 34 -3.95 -14.79 -2.35
N LEU A 35 -4.55 -15.01 -3.51
CA LEU A 35 -5.98 -15.16 -3.67
C LEU A 35 -6.31 -16.63 -3.98
N PRO A 36 -7.13 -17.33 -3.17
CA PRO A 36 -7.68 -18.61 -3.56
C PRO A 36 -8.66 -18.45 -4.72
N LEU A 37 -8.65 -19.39 -5.65
CA LEU A 37 -9.48 -19.41 -6.84
C LEU A 37 -10.53 -20.50 -6.70
N GLU A 38 -11.79 -20.11 -6.60
CA GLU A 38 -12.92 -21.04 -6.45
C GLU A 38 -13.30 -21.76 -7.76
N ARG A 39 -12.56 -21.49 -8.84
CA ARG A 39 -12.76 -22.10 -10.16
C ARG A 39 -11.44 -22.14 -10.93
N GLU A 40 -11.40 -23.02 -11.92
CA GLU A 40 -10.32 -23.09 -12.89
C GLU A 40 -10.26 -21.78 -13.71
N ILE A 41 -9.03 -21.28 -13.91
CA ILE A 41 -8.76 -20.03 -14.62
C ILE A 41 -7.93 -20.36 -15.87
N GLU A 42 -8.40 -19.92 -17.03
CA GLU A 42 -7.68 -20.02 -18.30
C GLU A 42 -6.53 -18.99 -18.29
N PRO A 43 -5.26 -19.42 -18.31
CA PRO A 43 -4.11 -18.52 -18.18
C PRO A 43 -4.03 -17.46 -19.28
N GLU A 44 -4.42 -17.80 -20.50
CA GLU A 44 -4.39 -16.94 -21.67
C GLU A 44 -5.40 -15.79 -21.54
N LEU A 45 -6.62 -16.07 -21.07
CA LEU A 45 -7.63 -15.03 -20.78
C LEU A 45 -7.20 -14.16 -19.60
N LEU A 46 -6.55 -14.74 -18.59
CA LEU A 46 -6.01 -13.98 -17.47
C LEU A 46 -4.89 -13.03 -17.93
N LEU A 47 -4.00 -13.47 -18.81
CA LEU A 47 -2.94 -12.63 -19.40
C LEU A 47 -3.54 -11.46 -20.20
N GLU A 48 -4.59 -11.70 -20.98
CA GLU A 48 -5.31 -10.66 -21.71
C GLU A 48 -5.97 -9.65 -20.75
N ALA A 49 -6.62 -10.14 -19.69
CA ALA A 49 -7.20 -9.28 -18.66
C ALA A 49 -6.14 -8.40 -17.96
N ILE A 50 -4.97 -8.97 -17.65
CA ILE A 50 -3.83 -8.21 -17.11
C ILE A 50 -3.38 -7.12 -18.09
N GLY A 51 -3.27 -7.42 -19.38
CA GLY A 51 -2.93 -6.44 -20.41
C GLY A 51 -3.93 -5.27 -20.49
N PHE A 52 -5.22 -5.59 -20.39
CA PHE A 52 -6.28 -4.57 -20.30
C PHE A 52 -6.11 -3.71 -19.04
N LEU A 53 -5.95 -4.31 -17.87
CA LEU A 53 -5.75 -3.56 -16.62
C LEU A 53 -4.54 -2.66 -16.68
N MET A 54 -3.41 -3.17 -17.19
CA MET A 54 -2.20 -2.37 -17.33
C MET A 54 -2.41 -1.17 -18.22
N THR A 55 -3.28 -1.24 -19.22
CA THR A 55 -3.63 -0.12 -20.11
C THR A 55 -4.62 0.84 -19.43
N HIS A 56 -5.59 0.30 -18.68
CA HIS A 56 -6.60 1.08 -17.97
C HIS A 56 -6.02 1.83 -16.76
N HIS A 57 -5.17 1.20 -15.97
CA HIS A 57 -4.58 1.72 -14.75
C HIS A 57 -3.14 2.18 -14.99
N ASP A 58 -3.00 3.45 -15.40
CA ASP A 58 -1.73 4.00 -15.90
C ASP A 58 -0.57 3.94 -14.88
N GLY A 59 -0.87 3.94 -13.58
CA GLY A 59 0.12 3.80 -12.50
C GLY A 59 0.92 2.48 -12.53
N LEU A 60 0.35 1.41 -13.09
CA LEU A 60 1.04 0.11 -13.23
C LEU A 60 2.19 0.16 -14.24
N ARG A 61 2.25 1.21 -15.06
CA ARG A 61 3.29 1.43 -16.09
C ARG A 61 4.31 2.49 -15.68
N LEU A 62 4.35 2.89 -14.41
CA LEU A 62 5.38 3.79 -13.91
C LEU A 62 6.78 3.21 -14.10
N ARG A 63 7.75 4.07 -14.36
CA ARG A 63 9.18 3.76 -14.38
C ARG A 63 9.95 4.86 -13.66
N PHE A 64 10.99 4.45 -12.95
CA PHE A 64 11.80 5.33 -12.11
C PHE A 64 13.27 5.21 -12.51
N THR A 65 13.90 6.31 -12.88
CA THR A 65 15.31 6.36 -13.27
C THR A 65 16.07 7.35 -12.41
N PRO A 66 17.32 7.04 -12.03
CA PRO A 66 18.16 7.98 -11.30
C PRO A 66 18.47 9.20 -12.17
N SER A 67 18.61 10.37 -11.54
CA SER A 67 19.03 11.64 -12.13
C SER A 67 20.13 12.28 -11.28
N GLU A 68 20.69 13.42 -11.71
CA GLU A 68 21.79 14.08 -10.98
C GLU A 68 21.40 14.54 -9.57
N ALA A 69 20.14 14.92 -9.34
CA ALA A 69 19.68 15.50 -8.07
C ALA A 69 18.82 14.54 -7.22
N SER A 70 18.08 13.62 -7.85
CA SER A 70 17.20 12.64 -7.19
C SER A 70 16.76 11.57 -8.21
N TRP A 71 15.50 11.16 -8.19
CA TRP A 71 14.88 10.26 -9.15
C TRP A 71 13.91 11.01 -10.07
N GLN A 72 13.74 10.49 -11.27
CA GLN A 72 12.70 10.93 -12.20
C GLN A 72 11.72 9.78 -12.40
N GLN A 73 10.45 10.13 -12.62
CA GLN A 73 9.43 9.15 -12.98
C GLN A 73 8.72 9.50 -14.28
N GLN A 74 8.24 8.45 -14.94
CA GLN A 74 7.42 8.56 -16.14
C GLN A 74 6.41 7.42 -16.18
N ILE A 75 5.30 7.65 -16.88
CA ILE A 75 4.37 6.60 -17.27
C ILE A 75 4.78 6.12 -18.66
N SER A 76 5.19 4.87 -18.76
CA SER A 76 5.57 4.25 -20.05
C SER A 76 4.35 3.86 -20.89
N ASP A 77 4.59 3.67 -22.19
CA ASP A 77 3.64 3.02 -23.09
C ASP A 77 3.31 1.60 -22.59
N PRO A 78 2.13 1.05 -22.95
CA PRO A 78 1.79 -0.34 -22.71
C PRO A 78 2.87 -1.29 -23.25
N LEU A 79 3.15 -2.35 -22.51
CA LEU A 79 4.07 -3.40 -22.96
C LEU A 79 3.40 -4.18 -24.09
N PRO A 80 3.97 -4.22 -25.31
CA PRO A 80 3.32 -4.86 -26.45
C PRO A 80 3.32 -6.40 -26.34
N ASP A 81 4.33 -6.97 -25.67
CA ASP A 81 4.57 -8.41 -25.62
C ASP A 81 4.54 -8.92 -24.17
N LEU A 82 3.37 -8.94 -23.53
CA LEU A 82 3.20 -9.63 -22.27
C LEU A 82 3.28 -11.14 -22.51
N THR A 83 4.17 -11.84 -21.80
CA THR A 83 4.34 -13.28 -21.99
C THR A 83 3.82 -14.10 -20.82
N LEU A 84 3.38 -15.30 -21.17
CA LEU A 84 2.98 -16.37 -20.27
C LEU A 84 4.08 -17.44 -20.25
N SER A 85 4.45 -17.90 -19.06
CA SER A 85 5.43 -18.98 -18.86
C SER A 85 4.82 -20.11 -18.05
N TYR A 86 5.14 -21.36 -18.39
CA TYR A 86 4.67 -22.56 -17.70
C TYR A 86 5.83 -23.29 -17.04
N PHE A 87 5.67 -23.67 -15.77
CA PHE A 87 6.69 -24.35 -14.98
C PHE A 87 6.11 -25.58 -14.26
N THR A 88 6.69 -26.76 -14.51
CA THR A 88 6.38 -28.01 -13.79
C THR A 88 7.33 -28.28 -12.63
N ASP A 89 8.46 -27.57 -12.57
CA ASP A 89 9.40 -27.61 -11.44
C ASP A 89 9.81 -26.17 -11.09
N HIS A 90 9.31 -25.67 -9.96
CA HIS A 90 9.61 -24.32 -9.47
C HIS A 90 11.11 -24.07 -9.28
N ARG A 91 11.91 -25.12 -9.03
CA ARG A 91 13.36 -24.98 -8.81
C ARG A 91 14.13 -24.65 -10.09
N GLN A 92 13.54 -24.90 -11.26
CA GLN A 92 14.11 -24.61 -12.56
C GLN A 92 13.48 -23.37 -13.21
N ALA A 93 12.47 -22.77 -12.56
CA ALA A 93 11.80 -21.61 -13.09
C ALA A 93 12.76 -20.43 -13.19
N THR A 94 12.86 -19.84 -14.37
CA THR A 94 13.63 -18.61 -14.61
C THR A 94 12.69 -17.59 -15.25
N LEU A 95 12.27 -16.60 -14.48
CA LEU A 95 11.37 -15.56 -14.94
C LEU A 95 12.08 -14.64 -15.93
N ARG A 96 11.54 -14.52 -17.14
CA ARG A 96 12.02 -13.56 -18.13
C ARG A 96 11.48 -12.16 -17.82
N PRO A 97 12.15 -11.08 -18.22
CA PRO A 97 11.62 -9.73 -18.04
C PRO A 97 10.19 -9.53 -18.59
N ALA A 98 9.83 -10.17 -19.70
CA ALA A 98 8.50 -10.07 -20.31
C ALA A 98 7.41 -10.91 -19.62
N ASP A 99 7.78 -11.86 -18.74
CA ASP A 99 6.82 -12.80 -18.13
C ASP A 99 5.91 -12.11 -17.12
N MET A 100 4.72 -11.70 -17.56
CA MET A 100 3.75 -11.03 -16.70
C MET A 100 2.96 -12.02 -15.85
N LEU A 101 2.63 -13.17 -16.44
CA LEU A 101 1.95 -14.28 -15.78
C LEU A 101 2.81 -15.54 -15.89
N SER A 102 2.93 -16.27 -14.79
CA SER A 102 3.59 -17.57 -14.75
C SER A 102 2.66 -18.61 -14.15
N VAL A 103 2.58 -19.79 -14.77
CA VAL A 103 1.78 -20.91 -14.27
C VAL A 103 2.73 -21.93 -13.64
N PHE A 104 2.50 -22.25 -12.37
CA PHE A 104 3.25 -23.26 -11.63
C PHE A 104 2.35 -24.43 -11.31
N ASN A 105 2.68 -25.62 -11.80
CA ASN A 105 1.95 -26.83 -11.42
C ASN A 105 2.62 -27.48 -10.20
N LEU A 106 1.93 -27.45 -9.06
CA LEU A 106 2.39 -28.04 -7.80
C LEU A 106 1.64 -29.32 -7.42
N ALA A 107 0.73 -29.82 -8.25
CA ALA A 107 -0.14 -30.96 -7.95
C ALA A 107 0.61 -32.24 -7.53
N MET A 108 1.83 -32.44 -8.04
CA MET A 108 2.68 -33.61 -7.75
C MET A 108 3.92 -33.27 -6.91
N VAL A 109 4.00 -32.07 -6.33
CA VAL A 109 5.14 -31.62 -5.53
C VAL A 109 4.98 -32.08 -4.08
N ALA A 110 5.99 -32.75 -3.53
CA ALA A 110 5.93 -33.35 -2.20
C ALA A 110 5.84 -32.33 -1.04
N GLU A 111 6.44 -31.14 -1.20
CA GLU A 111 6.42 -30.06 -0.22
C GLU A 111 5.82 -28.78 -0.85
N PRO A 112 4.49 -28.74 -1.09
CA PRO A 112 3.87 -27.65 -1.84
C PRO A 112 3.98 -26.29 -1.13
N GLN A 113 3.94 -26.26 0.21
CA GLN A 113 4.13 -25.01 0.96
C GLN A 113 5.53 -24.42 0.78
N ARG A 114 6.57 -25.26 0.80
CA ARG A 114 7.95 -24.81 0.58
C ARG A 114 8.15 -24.31 -0.86
N ALA A 115 7.50 -24.96 -1.82
CA ALA A 115 7.48 -24.51 -3.21
C ALA A 115 6.77 -23.15 -3.34
N LEU A 116 5.63 -22.97 -2.67
CA LEU A 116 4.91 -21.70 -2.63
C LEU A 116 5.76 -20.56 -2.06
N ASP A 117 6.45 -20.79 -0.95
CA ASP A 117 7.36 -19.80 -0.34
C ASP A 117 8.51 -19.42 -1.30
N ALA A 118 9.07 -20.41 -2.01
CA ALA A 118 10.12 -20.20 -3.01
C ALA A 118 9.62 -19.40 -4.23
N ILE A 119 8.42 -19.72 -4.73
CA ILE A 119 7.77 -18.98 -5.82
C ILE A 119 7.51 -17.53 -5.38
N ASN A 120 6.99 -17.34 -4.17
CA ASN A 120 6.77 -16.00 -3.62
C ASN A 120 8.06 -15.20 -3.55
N GLN A 121 9.13 -15.76 -2.96
CA GLN A 121 10.43 -15.10 -2.90
C GLN A 121 10.99 -14.76 -4.29
N GLN A 122 10.80 -15.66 -5.26
CA GLN A 122 11.23 -15.44 -6.64
C GLN A 122 10.48 -14.27 -7.28
N LEU A 123 9.15 -14.21 -7.18
CA LEU A 123 8.36 -13.11 -7.74
C LEU A 123 8.72 -11.78 -7.06
N GLN A 124 8.78 -11.75 -5.73
CA GLN A 124 9.08 -10.57 -4.93
C GLN A 124 10.41 -9.92 -5.28
N SER A 125 11.43 -10.73 -5.59
CA SER A 125 12.78 -10.24 -5.93
C SER A 125 13.00 -9.96 -7.42
N SER A 126 11.98 -10.14 -8.28
CA SER A 126 12.12 -10.11 -9.75
C SER A 126 11.63 -8.83 -10.43
N LEU A 127 11.10 -7.87 -9.67
CA LEU A 127 10.63 -6.59 -10.20
C LEU A 127 11.80 -5.66 -10.48
N HIS A 128 11.62 -4.67 -11.35
CA HIS A 128 12.66 -3.68 -11.64
C HIS A 128 12.05 -2.31 -11.91
N ILE A 129 12.33 -1.32 -11.05
CA ILE A 129 11.62 -0.03 -11.13
C ILE A 129 11.95 0.82 -12.36
N SER A 130 13.16 0.71 -12.90
CA SER A 130 13.60 1.48 -14.08
C SER A 130 13.18 0.88 -15.41
N HIS A 131 13.26 -0.43 -15.57
CA HIS A 131 12.98 -1.12 -16.83
C HIS A 131 11.61 -1.83 -16.85
N GLY A 132 11.08 -2.13 -15.66
CA GLY A 132 9.89 -2.94 -15.48
C GLY A 132 10.17 -4.45 -15.54
N PRO A 133 9.13 -5.25 -15.31
CA PRO A 133 7.79 -4.82 -14.92
C PRO A 133 7.73 -4.38 -13.44
N LEU A 134 6.71 -3.58 -13.07
CA LEU A 134 6.41 -3.23 -11.67
C LEU A 134 5.44 -4.22 -11.01
N MET A 135 5.00 -5.24 -11.74
CA MET A 135 4.12 -6.27 -11.21
C MET A 135 4.36 -7.60 -11.91
N ARG A 136 4.02 -8.69 -11.23
CA ARG A 136 3.97 -10.04 -11.78
C ARG A 136 2.87 -10.83 -11.08
N LEU A 137 2.32 -11.81 -11.80
CA LEU A 137 1.38 -12.78 -11.24
C LEU A 137 1.91 -14.21 -11.41
N ALA A 138 1.59 -15.05 -10.45
CA ALA A 138 1.76 -16.49 -10.54
C ALA A 138 0.41 -17.17 -10.30
N LEU A 139 -0.07 -17.91 -11.29
CA LEU A 139 -1.15 -18.88 -11.14
C LEU A 139 -0.54 -20.20 -10.68
N ILE A 140 -0.91 -20.66 -9.50
CA ILE A 140 -0.33 -21.83 -8.84
C ILE A 140 -1.41 -22.90 -8.79
N GLN A 141 -1.20 -23.96 -9.59
CA GLN A 141 -2.12 -25.07 -9.68
C GLN A 141 -1.82 -26.07 -8.57
N MET A 142 -2.72 -26.19 -7.60
CA MET A 142 -2.49 -26.99 -6.38
C MET A 142 -2.92 -28.45 -6.54
N GLY A 143 -3.67 -28.76 -7.59
CA GLY A 143 -4.19 -30.10 -7.88
C GLY A 143 -5.63 -30.30 -7.38
N PRO A 144 -6.22 -31.48 -7.60
CA PRO A 144 -7.68 -31.67 -7.51
C PRO A 144 -8.29 -31.58 -6.11
N GLU A 145 -7.47 -31.56 -5.05
CA GLU A 145 -7.93 -31.54 -3.65
C GLU A 145 -7.86 -30.14 -3.01
N GLN A 146 -7.33 -29.15 -3.72
CA GLN A 146 -7.10 -27.80 -3.20
C GLN A 146 -7.43 -26.75 -4.26
N ASP A 147 -7.91 -25.60 -3.81
CA ASP A 147 -8.14 -24.47 -4.70
C ASP A 147 -6.80 -23.98 -5.27
N ASP A 148 -6.80 -23.63 -6.55
CA ASP A 148 -5.66 -22.96 -7.18
C ASP A 148 -5.46 -21.58 -6.55
N LEU A 149 -4.23 -21.07 -6.61
CA LEU A 149 -3.87 -19.80 -5.98
C LEU A 149 -3.38 -18.81 -7.03
N LEU A 150 -3.81 -17.56 -6.91
CA LEU A 150 -3.23 -16.44 -7.65
C LEU A 150 -2.39 -15.59 -6.71
N LEU A 151 -1.06 -15.66 -6.85
CA LEU A 151 -0.15 -14.73 -6.22
C LEU A 151 0.03 -13.52 -7.12
N TRP A 152 -0.28 -12.33 -6.63
CA TRP A 152 -0.07 -11.07 -7.34
C TRP A 152 0.86 -10.17 -6.55
N VAL A 153 2.02 -9.84 -7.13
CA VAL A 153 3.02 -8.94 -6.54
C VAL A 153 3.09 -7.65 -7.35
N ILE A 154 3.04 -6.51 -6.68
CA ILE A 154 3.21 -5.18 -7.28
C ILE A 154 4.19 -4.36 -6.44
N HIS A 155 5.12 -3.66 -7.09
CA HIS A 155 6.02 -2.74 -6.43
C HIS A 155 5.22 -1.61 -5.77
N HIS A 156 5.52 -1.29 -4.51
CA HIS A 156 4.70 -0.38 -3.70
C HIS A 156 4.64 1.04 -4.30
N LEU A 157 5.66 1.46 -5.07
CA LEU A 157 5.65 2.71 -5.84
C LEU A 157 4.46 2.87 -6.81
N ALA A 158 3.79 1.79 -7.19
CA ALA A 158 2.66 1.78 -8.11
C ALA A 158 1.32 1.37 -7.48
N VAL A 159 1.29 1.08 -6.18
CA VAL A 159 0.06 0.57 -5.52
C VAL A 159 -0.03 0.99 -4.06
N ASP A 160 -1.25 1.13 -3.58
CA ASP A 160 -1.61 1.27 -2.17
C ASP A 160 -2.83 0.40 -1.83
N LEU A 161 -3.25 0.39 -0.57
CA LEU A 161 -4.39 -0.42 -0.11
C LEU A 161 -5.69 -0.08 -0.85
N VAL A 162 -5.90 1.18 -1.24
CA VAL A 162 -7.09 1.61 -1.99
C VAL A 162 -7.02 1.07 -3.42
N SER A 163 -5.83 1.08 -4.03
CA SER A 163 -5.59 0.54 -5.36
C SER A 163 -5.91 -0.95 -5.45
N TRP A 164 -5.59 -1.75 -4.42
CA TRP A 164 -5.98 -3.17 -4.39
C TRP A 164 -7.49 -3.39 -4.44
N ARG A 165 -8.28 -2.51 -3.80
CA ARG A 165 -9.76 -2.56 -3.84
C ARG A 165 -10.33 -2.23 -5.22
N LEU A 166 -9.54 -1.62 -6.10
CA LEU A 166 -9.89 -1.38 -7.50
C LEU A 166 -9.39 -2.51 -8.39
N LEU A 167 -8.12 -2.88 -8.24
CA LEU A 167 -7.42 -3.83 -9.09
C LEU A 167 -8.03 -5.24 -9.05
N ILE A 168 -8.36 -5.76 -7.87
CA ILE A 168 -8.88 -7.12 -7.74
C ILE A 168 -10.27 -7.25 -8.39
N PRO A 169 -11.28 -6.40 -8.08
CA PRO A 169 -12.57 -6.48 -8.76
C PRO A 169 -12.49 -6.19 -10.26
N ASP A 170 -11.64 -5.24 -10.68
CA ASP A 170 -11.49 -4.91 -12.09
C ASP A 170 -10.85 -6.07 -12.87
N LEU A 171 -9.88 -6.80 -12.29
CA LEU A 171 -9.30 -8.00 -12.90
C LEU A 171 -10.38 -9.04 -13.21
N TRP A 172 -11.21 -9.34 -12.22
CA TRP A 172 -12.25 -10.36 -12.40
C TRP A 172 -13.37 -9.91 -13.32
N THR A 173 -13.76 -8.64 -13.25
CA THR A 173 -14.74 -8.07 -14.19
C THR A 173 -14.28 -8.24 -15.64
N VAL A 174 -13.01 -7.90 -15.93
CA VAL A 174 -12.46 -8.04 -17.28
C VAL A 174 -12.33 -9.50 -17.67
N TYR A 175 -11.79 -10.35 -16.79
CA TYR A 175 -11.64 -11.77 -17.05
C TYR A 175 -12.98 -12.43 -17.40
N GLU A 176 -14.03 -12.17 -16.62
CA GLU A 176 -15.38 -12.73 -16.85
C GLU A 176 -16.00 -12.26 -18.18
N GLN A 177 -15.78 -11.00 -18.56
CA GLN A 177 -16.23 -10.50 -19.86
C GLN A 177 -15.52 -11.23 -21.00
N LEU A 178 -14.20 -11.40 -20.92
CA LEU A 178 -13.40 -12.10 -21.93
C LEU A 178 -13.79 -13.59 -22.03
N GLU A 179 -14.00 -14.25 -20.90
CA GLU A 179 -14.48 -15.64 -20.81
C GLU A 179 -15.85 -15.82 -21.50
N GLN A 180 -16.73 -14.82 -21.40
CA GLN A 180 -18.03 -14.80 -22.07
C GLN A 180 -17.93 -14.38 -23.55
N GLY A 181 -16.74 -14.17 -24.09
CA GLY A 181 -16.51 -13.69 -25.46
C GLY A 181 -16.95 -12.25 -25.69
N GLN A 182 -17.08 -11.46 -24.62
CA GLN A 182 -17.45 -10.05 -24.68
C GLN A 182 -16.20 -9.16 -24.83
N THR A 183 -16.40 -7.95 -25.34
CA THR A 183 -15.35 -6.94 -25.31
C THR A 183 -15.16 -6.42 -23.89
N ALA A 184 -13.93 -6.50 -23.39
CA ALA A 184 -13.57 -5.99 -22.07
C ALA A 184 -13.90 -4.49 -21.91
N GLN A 185 -14.59 -4.16 -20.83
CA GLN A 185 -14.97 -2.80 -20.48
C GLN A 185 -15.04 -2.62 -18.96
N LEU A 186 -14.36 -1.57 -18.48
CA LEU A 186 -14.46 -1.10 -17.11
C LEU A 186 -15.19 0.24 -17.04
N ALA A 187 -15.54 0.66 -15.83
CA ALA A 187 -16.01 2.01 -15.57
C ALA A 187 -14.96 3.05 -16.04
N ALA A 188 -15.42 4.25 -16.36
CA ALA A 188 -14.55 5.32 -16.85
C ALA A 188 -13.39 5.62 -15.88
N LYS A 189 -12.23 5.97 -16.44
CA LYS A 189 -11.07 6.41 -15.64
C LYS A 189 -11.41 7.69 -14.89
N SER A 190 -10.93 7.79 -13.65
CA SER A 190 -10.86 9.05 -12.92
C SER A 190 -9.62 9.86 -13.35
N SER A 191 -9.14 10.80 -12.53
CA SER A 191 -7.98 11.64 -12.85
C SER A 191 -6.69 10.83 -12.80
N SER A 192 -5.75 11.08 -13.72
CA SER A 192 -4.48 10.35 -13.73
C SER A 192 -3.57 10.73 -12.56
N MET A 193 -2.63 9.84 -12.22
CA MET A 193 -1.55 10.14 -11.27
C MET A 193 -0.67 11.31 -11.76
N LYS A 194 -0.57 11.53 -13.07
CA LYS A 194 0.12 12.67 -13.67
C LYS A 194 -0.59 13.98 -13.35
N ALA A 195 -1.92 14.03 -13.50
CA ALA A 195 -2.72 15.19 -13.11
C ALA A 195 -2.62 15.46 -11.61
N TRP A 196 -2.67 14.40 -10.78
CA TRP A 196 -2.48 14.50 -9.34
C TRP A 196 -1.12 15.06 -8.94
N ALA A 197 -0.03 14.52 -9.49
CA ALA A 197 1.33 14.98 -9.19
C ALA A 197 1.54 16.45 -9.61
N SER A 198 0.96 16.87 -10.75
CA SER A 198 0.98 18.27 -11.16
C SER A 198 0.26 19.15 -10.15
N TRP A 199 -0.95 18.76 -9.76
CA TRP A 199 -1.76 19.52 -8.81
C TRP A 199 -1.12 19.60 -7.43
N LEU A 200 -0.49 18.52 -6.93
CA LEU A 200 0.25 18.55 -5.67
C LEU A 200 1.39 19.56 -5.70
N ASN A 201 2.09 19.68 -6.83
CA ASN A 201 3.16 20.66 -6.98
C ASN A 201 2.61 22.10 -6.93
N ASP A 202 1.46 22.35 -7.55
CA ASP A 202 0.79 23.65 -7.47
C ASP A 202 0.28 23.92 -6.04
N TYR A 203 -0.29 22.90 -5.37
CA TYR A 203 -0.75 22.96 -3.99
C TYR A 203 0.39 23.28 -3.01
N ALA A 204 1.58 22.74 -3.24
CA ALA A 204 2.77 22.99 -2.42
C ALA A 204 3.17 24.47 -2.33
N HIS A 205 2.75 25.30 -3.30
CA HIS A 205 3.07 26.73 -3.36
C HIS A 205 1.93 27.63 -2.84
N GLN A 206 0.82 27.06 -2.35
CA GLN A 206 -0.31 27.83 -1.84
C GLN A 206 -0.06 28.35 -0.41
N GLU A 207 -0.55 29.55 -0.11
CA GLU A 207 -0.44 30.16 1.24
C GLU A 207 -1.16 29.34 2.33
N THR A 208 -2.21 28.61 1.95
CA THR A 208 -2.95 27.72 2.84
C THR A 208 -2.04 26.66 3.45
N LEU A 209 -1.19 26.03 2.64
CA LEU A 209 -0.22 25.05 3.12
C LEU A 209 0.84 25.68 4.02
N GLN A 210 1.34 26.88 3.68
CA GLN A 210 2.32 27.59 4.50
C GLN A 210 1.79 27.89 5.91
N SER A 211 0.47 28.10 6.06
CA SER A 211 -0.15 28.32 7.36
C SER A 211 -0.11 27.09 8.29
N GLU A 212 0.10 25.88 7.75
CA GLU A 212 0.20 24.64 8.53
C GLU A 212 1.61 24.43 9.13
N LEU A 213 2.64 25.14 8.65
CA LEU A 213 4.04 24.93 9.06
C LEU A 213 4.24 25.00 10.58
N ALA A 214 3.62 25.98 11.24
CA ALA A 214 3.73 26.15 12.68
C ALA A 214 3.14 24.96 13.46
N HIS A 215 2.04 24.38 12.98
CA HIS A 215 1.45 23.18 13.55
C HIS A 215 2.43 22.00 13.46
N TRP A 216 2.99 21.77 12.27
CA TRP A 216 3.90 20.66 12.03
C TRP A 216 5.20 20.77 12.83
N GLN A 217 5.80 21.96 12.92
CA GLN A 217 6.97 22.20 13.76
C GLN A 217 6.68 21.88 15.23
N GLN A 218 5.54 22.36 15.76
CA GLN A 218 5.15 22.10 17.14
C GLN A 218 4.96 20.61 17.44
N VAL A 219 4.40 19.84 16.50
CA VAL A 219 4.25 18.38 16.67
C VAL A 219 5.61 17.68 16.66
N SER A 220 6.47 18.00 15.69
CA SER A 220 7.77 17.35 15.53
C SER A 220 8.73 17.65 16.68
N GLU A 221 8.71 18.86 17.25
CA GLU A 221 9.53 19.23 18.41
C GLU A 221 9.17 18.44 19.69
N ARG A 222 7.98 17.85 19.74
CA ARG A 222 7.50 17.08 20.89
C ARG A 222 7.95 15.61 20.85
N ALA A 223 8.53 15.16 19.74
CA ALA A 223 9.00 13.78 19.59
C ALA A 223 10.18 13.49 20.52
N LYS A 224 10.17 12.30 21.13
CA LYS A 224 11.26 11.81 21.99
C LYS A 224 11.72 10.44 21.51
N PRO A 225 13.03 10.11 21.65
CA PRO A 225 13.51 8.76 21.36
C PRO A 225 12.81 7.72 22.23
N LEU A 226 12.45 6.60 21.61
CA LEU A 226 11.88 5.45 22.33
C LEU A 226 12.96 4.72 23.16
N PRO A 227 12.61 4.15 24.33
CA PRO A 227 13.51 3.28 25.06
C PRO A 227 13.75 1.99 24.26
N ILE A 228 15.00 1.54 24.21
CA ILE A 228 15.43 0.30 23.54
C ILE A 228 16.18 -0.60 24.53
N ASP A 229 15.92 -1.90 24.48
CA ASP A 229 16.51 -2.87 25.42
C ASP A 229 18.03 -3.01 25.24
N LYS A 230 18.51 -2.90 24.00
CA LYS A 230 19.92 -2.97 23.65
C LYS A 230 20.35 -1.62 23.08
N GLY A 231 21.28 -0.94 23.75
CA GLY A 231 21.76 0.40 23.38
C GLY A 231 22.59 0.47 22.08
N ASP A 232 22.71 -0.62 21.33
CA ASP A 232 23.52 -0.64 20.13
C ASP A 232 22.74 -0.15 18.91
N ARG A 233 22.71 1.18 18.76
CA ARG A 233 22.18 1.87 17.59
C ARG A 233 22.96 1.55 16.30
N GLN A 234 24.04 0.77 16.36
CA GLN A 234 24.88 0.41 15.21
C GLN A 234 24.45 -0.88 14.50
N ALA A 235 23.54 -1.68 15.07
CA ALA A 235 22.94 -2.77 14.31
C ALA A 235 22.20 -2.19 13.10
N GLN A 236 22.41 -2.75 11.90
CA GLN A 236 21.86 -2.24 10.64
C GLN A 236 20.31 -2.19 10.61
N ASN A 237 19.63 -2.82 11.59
CA ASN A 237 18.18 -2.87 11.74
C ASN A 237 17.47 -3.19 10.42
N THR A 238 17.88 -4.31 9.80
CA THR A 238 17.38 -4.74 8.49
C THR A 238 16.06 -5.47 8.64
N VAL A 239 15.27 -5.53 7.56
CA VAL A 239 14.01 -6.30 7.51
C VAL A 239 14.24 -7.78 7.88
N ALA A 240 15.40 -8.35 7.54
CA ALA A 240 15.76 -9.72 7.88
C ALA A 240 15.90 -9.97 9.40
N SER A 241 16.12 -8.91 10.19
CA SER A 241 16.17 -8.99 11.66
C SER A 241 14.85 -8.66 12.34
N ALA A 242 13.81 -8.29 11.58
CA ALA A 242 12.50 -8.00 12.13
C ALA A 242 11.82 -9.30 12.62
N ALA A 243 11.08 -9.17 13.72
CA ALA A 243 10.20 -10.21 14.23
C ALA A 243 8.82 -9.59 14.48
N THR A 244 7.78 -10.36 14.19
CA THR A 244 6.39 -9.91 14.34
C THR A 244 5.77 -10.57 15.57
N VAL A 245 5.08 -9.78 16.38
CA VAL A 245 4.21 -10.27 17.46
C VAL A 245 2.78 -9.88 17.10
N GLU A 246 1.91 -10.87 16.97
CA GLU A 246 0.53 -10.68 16.56
C GLU A 246 -0.42 -11.04 17.70
N VAL A 247 -1.45 -10.23 17.85
CA VAL A 247 -2.58 -10.49 18.75
C VAL A 247 -3.87 -10.19 17.99
N SER A 248 -4.88 -11.02 18.22
CA SER A 248 -6.16 -10.92 17.52
C SER A 248 -7.30 -10.78 18.52
N LEU A 249 -8.26 -9.92 18.18
CA LEU A 249 -9.54 -9.85 18.86
C LEU A 249 -10.43 -10.99 18.36
N THR A 250 -11.32 -11.47 19.23
CA THR A 250 -12.40 -12.37 18.82
C THR A 250 -13.37 -11.67 17.87
N GLU A 251 -14.20 -12.44 17.16
CA GLU A 251 -15.25 -11.87 16.30
C GLU A 251 -16.19 -10.94 17.08
N ALA A 252 -16.56 -11.34 18.30
CA ALA A 252 -17.44 -10.55 19.17
C ALA A 252 -16.80 -9.21 19.59
N GLU A 253 -15.52 -9.22 19.97
CA GLU A 253 -14.78 -7.99 20.30
C GLU A 253 -14.58 -7.10 19.08
N THR A 254 -14.29 -7.69 17.92
CA THR A 254 -14.16 -6.97 16.65
C THR A 254 -15.47 -6.31 16.25
N ARG A 255 -16.61 -7.00 16.41
CA ARG A 255 -17.95 -6.44 16.19
C ARG A 255 -18.23 -5.26 17.11
N ALA A 256 -17.93 -5.40 18.40
CA ALA A 256 -18.10 -4.31 19.36
C ALA A 256 -17.26 -3.08 18.99
N LEU A 257 -16.02 -3.30 18.52
CA LEU A 257 -15.14 -2.23 18.04
C LEU A 257 -15.66 -1.54 16.78
N LEU A 258 -16.14 -2.31 15.80
CA LEU A 258 -16.54 -1.79 14.49
C LEU A 258 -17.97 -1.23 14.44
N GLN A 259 -18.88 -1.75 15.27
CA GLN A 259 -20.32 -1.45 15.18
C GLN A 259 -20.86 -0.73 16.42
N ASP A 260 -20.51 -1.19 17.63
CA ASP A 260 -21.16 -0.71 18.86
C ASP A 260 -20.52 0.59 19.38
N LEU A 261 -19.19 0.66 19.44
CA LEU A 261 -18.47 1.82 19.98
C LEU A 261 -18.67 3.12 19.18
N PRO A 262 -18.63 3.12 17.83
CA PRO A 262 -18.88 4.34 17.04
C PRO A 262 -20.24 4.97 17.32
N ALA A 263 -21.26 4.16 17.66
CA ALA A 263 -22.60 4.65 17.95
C ALA A 263 -22.69 5.44 19.27
N VAL A 264 -21.81 5.15 20.25
CA VAL A 264 -21.83 5.77 21.57
C VAL A 264 -21.02 7.06 21.63
N TYR A 265 -19.82 7.07 21.03
CA TYR A 265 -18.88 8.20 21.13
C TYR A 265 -18.74 9.01 19.83
N HIS A 266 -19.49 8.65 18.79
CA HIS A 266 -19.39 9.22 17.44
C HIS A 266 -17.93 9.23 16.93
N THR A 267 -17.20 8.17 17.25
CA THR A 267 -15.77 7.99 16.95
C THR A 267 -15.59 7.24 15.64
N GLN A 268 -14.42 7.41 15.03
CA GLN A 268 -13.90 6.49 14.02
C GLN A 268 -13.08 5.39 14.69
N ILE A 269 -12.82 4.29 13.97
CA ILE A 269 -12.01 3.17 14.49
C ILE A 269 -10.63 3.64 14.98
N ASN A 270 -10.01 4.57 14.24
CA ASN A 270 -8.69 5.11 14.58
C ASN A 270 -8.68 5.84 15.92
N ASP A 271 -9.76 6.53 16.31
CA ASP A 271 -9.84 7.20 17.62
C ASP A 271 -9.66 6.18 18.76
N ILE A 272 -10.27 5.00 18.62
CA ILE A 272 -10.24 3.94 19.62
C ILE A 272 -8.89 3.22 19.62
N LEU A 273 -8.39 2.83 18.44
CA LEU A 273 -7.11 2.14 18.30
C LEU A 273 -5.94 3.01 18.78
N LEU A 274 -5.93 4.29 18.44
CA LEU A 274 -4.89 5.23 18.87
C LEU A 274 -4.99 5.57 20.35
N THR A 275 -6.20 5.60 20.93
CA THR A 275 -6.37 5.70 22.38
C THR A 275 -5.77 4.48 23.09
N ALA A 276 -6.07 3.27 22.60
CA ALA A 276 -5.51 2.03 23.14
C ALA A 276 -3.98 1.99 23.01
N LEU A 277 -3.44 2.43 21.87
CA LEU A 277 -2.00 2.54 21.64
C LEU A 277 -1.33 3.52 22.62
N ALA A 278 -1.90 4.70 22.83
CA ALA A 278 -1.39 5.69 23.78
C ALA A 278 -1.40 5.15 25.22
N LEU A 279 -2.46 4.44 25.63
CA LEU A 279 -2.57 3.82 26.95
C LEU A 279 -1.52 2.70 27.14
N ALA A 280 -1.36 1.84 26.13
CA ALA A 280 -0.35 0.79 26.14
C ALA A 280 1.06 1.37 26.21
N PHE A 281 1.34 2.40 25.42
CA PHE A 281 2.59 3.12 25.41
C PHE A 281 2.92 3.75 26.76
N ALA A 282 1.94 4.42 27.38
CA ALA A 282 2.12 5.06 28.68
C ALA A 282 2.34 4.04 29.80
N LYS A 283 1.68 2.88 29.74
CA LYS A 283 1.93 1.76 30.66
C LYS A 283 3.33 1.16 30.49
N TRP A 284 3.83 1.10 29.26
CA TRP A 284 5.13 0.52 28.94
C TRP A 284 6.30 1.46 29.26
N THR A 285 6.23 2.73 28.85
CA THR A 285 7.33 3.70 29.01
C THR A 285 7.23 4.56 30.26
N GLY A 286 6.03 4.72 30.81
CA GLY A 286 5.73 5.73 31.83
C GLY A 286 5.51 7.15 31.28
N ASP A 287 5.80 7.41 30.00
CA ASP A 287 5.58 8.71 29.36
C ASP A 287 4.09 8.88 28.99
N GLN A 288 3.55 10.08 29.18
CA GLN A 288 2.16 10.41 28.87
C GLN A 288 1.97 10.87 27.42
N ARG A 289 3.06 11.08 26.70
CA ARG A 289 3.07 11.64 25.36
C ARG A 289 3.68 10.67 24.36
N LEU A 290 2.92 10.35 23.33
CA LEU A 290 3.35 9.55 22.19
C LEU A 290 3.30 10.40 20.92
N VAL A 291 4.44 10.58 20.27
CA VAL A 291 4.51 11.09 18.89
C VAL A 291 4.73 9.90 17.97
N LEU A 292 3.89 9.76 16.96
CA LEU A 292 3.93 8.66 16.00
C LEU A 292 3.59 9.15 14.61
N ASP A 293 4.11 8.47 13.60
CA ASP A 293 3.72 8.70 12.21
C ASP A 293 2.42 7.96 11.92
N LEU A 294 1.42 8.69 11.43
CA LEU A 294 0.14 8.13 11.01
C LEU A 294 0.07 8.11 9.48
N GLU A 295 -0.38 6.99 8.93
CA GLU A 295 -0.63 6.85 7.50
C GLU A 295 -2.10 7.15 7.18
N GLY A 296 -2.31 8.08 6.24
CA GLY A 296 -3.59 8.35 5.62
C GLY A 296 -3.62 7.83 4.18
N HIS A 297 -4.82 7.64 3.62
CA HIS A 297 -4.95 7.23 2.22
C HIS A 297 -4.46 8.29 1.22
N GLY A 298 -4.31 9.56 1.65
CA GLY A 298 -3.79 10.69 0.87
C GLY A 298 -4.57 11.03 -0.39
N ARG A 299 -5.86 10.69 -0.39
CA ARG A 299 -6.87 10.98 -1.44
C ARG A 299 -7.92 11.93 -0.88
N GLU A 300 -7.45 12.98 -0.21
CA GLU A 300 -8.32 13.97 0.42
C GLU A 300 -8.99 14.85 -0.65
N SER A 301 -10.25 15.22 -0.43
CA SER A 301 -11.00 16.11 -1.33
C SER A 301 -10.56 17.57 -1.14
N LEU A 302 -9.33 17.87 -1.54
CA LEU A 302 -8.74 19.22 -1.46
C LEU A 302 -9.11 20.11 -2.66
N THR A 303 -9.65 19.51 -3.71
CA THR A 303 -10.11 20.20 -4.92
C THR A 303 -11.32 19.49 -5.51
N ASP A 304 -12.24 20.25 -6.09
CA ASP A 304 -13.37 19.72 -6.85
C ASP A 304 -12.98 19.34 -8.30
N THR A 305 -11.76 19.68 -8.72
CA THR A 305 -11.30 19.47 -10.11
C THR A 305 -10.71 18.08 -10.35
N LEU A 306 -10.32 17.37 -9.29
CA LEU A 306 -9.71 16.04 -9.39
C LEU A 306 -10.55 15.01 -8.65
N ASP A 307 -10.86 13.94 -9.37
CA ASP A 307 -11.39 12.71 -8.82
C ASP A 307 -10.30 11.63 -8.81
N LEU A 308 -10.02 11.04 -7.65
CA LEU A 308 -9.05 9.95 -7.46
C LEU A 308 -9.73 8.63 -7.07
N SER A 309 -11.05 8.55 -7.17
CA SER A 309 -11.84 7.39 -6.71
C SER A 309 -11.47 6.06 -7.37
N ARG A 310 -10.96 6.12 -8.61
CA ARG A 310 -10.59 4.93 -9.41
C ARG A 310 -9.14 4.96 -9.91
N THR A 311 -8.28 5.77 -9.31
CA THR A 311 -6.89 5.93 -9.76
C THR A 311 -5.97 4.96 -9.02
N VAL A 312 -5.26 4.09 -9.74
CA VAL A 312 -4.24 3.20 -9.16
C VAL A 312 -2.89 3.91 -9.10
N GLY A 313 -2.22 3.78 -7.96
CA GLY A 313 -0.93 4.40 -7.66
C GLY A 313 -0.65 4.42 -6.15
N TRP A 314 0.48 5.00 -5.74
CA TRP A 314 0.78 5.18 -4.33
C TRP A 314 0.42 6.61 -3.88
N PHE A 315 -0.67 6.73 -3.11
CA PHE A 315 -1.18 8.03 -2.65
C PHE A 315 -0.98 8.26 -1.16
N THR A 316 -0.44 7.29 -0.41
CA THR A 316 -0.30 7.35 1.05
C THR A 316 0.32 8.67 1.51
N ALA A 317 -0.32 9.33 2.46
CA ALA A 317 0.27 10.46 3.17
C ALA A 317 0.77 9.98 4.53
N ILE A 318 1.98 10.38 4.91
CA ILE A 318 2.58 10.08 6.22
C ILE A 318 2.75 11.40 6.95
N TYR A 319 2.27 11.49 8.19
CA TYR A 319 2.39 12.70 8.99
C TYR A 319 2.48 12.38 10.48
N PRO A 320 3.20 13.18 11.27
CA PRO A 320 3.31 12.97 12.70
C PRO A 320 2.03 13.43 13.40
N VAL A 321 1.61 12.68 14.40
CA VAL A 321 0.58 13.08 15.37
C VAL A 321 1.15 12.98 16.78
N CYS A 322 0.78 13.94 17.64
CA CYS A 322 1.16 13.91 19.04
C CYS A 322 -0.07 13.63 19.90
N LEU A 323 -0.07 12.46 20.55
CA LEU A 323 -1.11 12.00 21.46
C LEU A 323 -0.64 12.19 22.90
N GLU A 324 -1.35 12.99 23.68
CA GLU A 324 -1.09 13.21 25.09
C GLU A 324 -2.28 12.75 25.94
N LEU A 325 -1.98 11.93 26.95
CA LEU A 325 -2.94 11.44 27.93
C LEU A 325 -2.93 12.31 29.18
N SER A 326 -4.09 12.46 29.81
CA SER A 326 -4.18 13.01 31.15
C SER A 326 -3.62 12.03 32.18
N ASP A 327 -3.21 12.53 33.34
CA ASP A 327 -2.72 11.70 34.44
C ASP A 327 -3.76 10.69 34.94
N ALA A 328 -5.06 11.04 34.87
CA ALA A 328 -6.15 10.14 35.20
C ALA A 328 -6.26 9.00 34.16
N ALA A 329 -6.27 9.36 32.87
CA ALA A 329 -6.30 8.39 31.77
C ALA A 329 -5.12 7.42 31.83
N ARG A 330 -3.92 7.94 32.11
CA ARG A 330 -2.70 7.12 32.27
C ARG A 330 -2.82 6.07 33.39
N ARG A 331 -3.57 6.37 34.45
CA ARG A 331 -3.86 5.41 35.55
C ARG A 331 -5.04 4.49 35.26
N GLY A 332 -5.58 4.51 34.04
CA GLY A 332 -6.76 3.73 33.64
C GLY A 332 -8.07 4.27 34.22
N GLN A 333 -8.07 5.51 34.71
CA GLN A 333 -9.27 6.19 35.17
C GLN A 333 -9.86 7.00 34.01
N ASP A 334 -11.18 7.07 33.92
CA ASP A 334 -11.87 7.97 32.98
C ASP A 334 -11.54 7.73 31.49
N LEU A 335 -11.68 6.48 31.04
CA LEU A 335 -11.41 6.07 29.66
C LEU A 335 -12.29 6.81 28.64
N GLY A 336 -13.51 7.20 29.02
CA GLY A 336 -14.40 7.97 28.16
C GLY A 336 -13.82 9.35 27.81
N GLU A 337 -13.26 10.05 28.79
CA GLU A 337 -12.56 11.33 28.54
C GLU A 337 -11.24 11.13 27.79
N ALA A 338 -10.52 10.03 28.01
CA ALA A 338 -9.33 9.70 27.22
C ALA A 338 -9.66 9.59 25.72
N ILE A 339 -10.72 8.85 25.38
CA ILE A 339 -11.19 8.69 23.99
C ILE A 339 -11.55 10.06 23.38
N LYS A 340 -12.31 10.89 24.09
CA LYS A 340 -12.68 12.23 23.61
C LYS A 340 -11.45 13.11 23.41
N ALA A 341 -10.49 13.09 24.34
CA ALA A 341 -9.28 13.90 24.26
C ALA A 341 -8.41 13.51 23.07
N ILE A 342 -8.22 12.21 22.81
CA ILE A 342 -7.46 11.72 21.65
C ILE A 342 -8.17 12.07 20.34
N LYS A 343 -9.48 11.87 20.28
CA LYS A 343 -10.30 12.27 19.12
C LYS A 343 -10.16 13.75 18.77
N GLU A 344 -10.23 14.63 19.77
CA GLU A 344 -10.08 16.07 19.53
C GLU A 344 -8.65 16.45 19.14
N GLN A 345 -7.63 15.75 19.65
CA GLN A 345 -6.23 15.92 19.19
C GLN A 345 -6.06 15.51 17.72
N LEU A 346 -6.65 14.40 17.29
CA LEU A 346 -6.61 13.96 15.89
C LEU A 346 -7.37 14.91 14.95
N ARG A 347 -8.44 15.53 15.43
CA ARG A 347 -9.20 16.54 14.66
C ARG A 347 -8.45 17.85 14.46
N GLN A 348 -7.42 18.11 15.28
CA GLN A 348 -6.56 19.29 15.11
C GLN A 348 -5.56 19.12 13.97
N THR A 349 -5.38 17.90 13.45
CA THR A 349 -4.54 17.65 12.28
C THR A 349 -5.15 18.31 11.04
N PRO A 350 -4.49 19.31 10.43
CA PRO A 350 -5.03 20.00 9.28
C PRO A 350 -5.11 19.04 8.09
N ASN A 351 -6.22 19.09 7.35
CA ASN A 351 -6.41 18.38 6.07
C ASN A 351 -6.04 16.87 6.11
N LYS A 352 -6.25 16.22 7.28
CA LYS A 352 -5.83 14.82 7.53
C LYS A 352 -4.36 14.55 7.20
N GLY A 353 -3.50 15.55 7.38
CA GLY A 353 -2.04 15.45 7.34
C GLY A 353 -1.40 15.37 5.97
N ILE A 354 -2.18 15.51 4.90
CA ILE A 354 -1.66 15.53 3.53
C ILE A 354 -0.69 16.69 3.26
N GLY A 355 -0.76 17.77 4.05
CA GLY A 355 0.12 18.93 3.93
C GLY A 355 1.47 18.82 4.64
N TYR A 356 1.79 17.69 5.28
CA TYR A 356 3.07 17.53 5.98
C TYR A 356 4.25 17.19 5.05
N GLY A 357 3.99 16.34 4.05
CA GLY A 357 5.01 15.66 3.25
C GLY A 357 5.60 16.44 2.09
#